data_AF-A0A229S2K8-F1
#
_entry.id   AF-A0A229S2K8-F1
#
_cell.length_a   1.000
_cell.length_b   1.000
_cell.length_c   1.000
_cell.angle_alpha   90.00
_cell.angle_beta   90.00
_cell.angle_gamma   90.00
#
_symmetry.space_group_name_H-M   'P 1'
#
loop_
_entity.id
_entity.type
_entity.pdbx_description
1 polymer ?
#
loop_
_entity_poly.entity_id
_entity_poly.type
_entity_poly.pdbx_seq_one_letter_code
_entity_poly.pdbx_strand_id
1 'polypeptide(L)'
;MGKALEDLCAVLREVEDPDRFIRPPDFDEHVARERFDALARRLGEDFGPVAEARAPDGQLQGRLSLADPAVDIVISKFGDTLWTSDTIPRAVRDVLIRDFRFGFIAPLSALDKPAPGAEAHRPLDARTPAALQEQILDLPSSPPELAALREWLRHELELPRRDGHGKSETHPEHRLLAEAERLRAVVLAGREGDEAKRWLMIDDAIIAAPNIIGPLPAIMHLFGVRLHAAQDLLFERRALLPGLRPYAGALP
;
A
#
# COMPACT_ATOMS: atom_id res chain seq x y z
N MET A 1 -27.25 17.66 -2.04
CA MET A 1 -26.37 16.47 -2.09
C MET A 1 -25.30 16.70 -1.03
N GLY A 2 -25.13 15.76 -0.11
CA GLY A 2 -24.42 16.02 1.16
C GLY A 2 -22.91 16.14 0.98
N LYS A 3 -22.32 17.21 1.53
CA LYS A 3 -20.87 17.47 1.57
C LYS A 3 -20.06 16.23 2.05
N ALA A 4 -20.63 15.44 2.96
CA ALA A 4 -20.01 14.21 3.48
C ALA A 4 -19.70 13.16 2.40
N LEU A 5 -20.56 13.00 1.39
CA LEU A 5 -20.31 12.06 0.28
C LEU A 5 -19.22 12.59 -0.68
N GLU A 6 -19.19 13.90 -0.90
CA GLU A 6 -18.16 14.54 -1.73
C GLU A 6 -16.78 14.38 -1.08
N ASP A 7 -16.71 14.66 0.23
CA ASP A 7 -15.50 14.48 1.04
C ASP A 7 -15.06 12.99 1.04
N LEU A 8 -16.00 12.05 1.22
CA LEU A 8 -15.70 10.62 1.15
C LEU A 8 -15.16 10.20 -0.22
N CYS A 9 -15.78 10.64 -1.32
CA CYS A 9 -15.28 10.36 -2.66
C CYS A 9 -13.88 10.94 -2.90
N ALA A 10 -13.57 12.10 -2.33
CA ALA A 10 -12.23 12.70 -2.43
C ALA A 10 -11.19 11.83 -1.70
N VAL A 11 -11.48 11.42 -0.46
CA VAL A 11 -10.58 10.54 0.31
C VAL A 11 -10.43 9.17 -0.36
N LEU A 12 -11.50 8.59 -0.90
CA LEU A 12 -11.43 7.31 -1.63
C LEU A 12 -10.50 7.40 -2.84
N ARG A 13 -10.53 8.52 -3.60
CA ARG A 13 -9.61 8.71 -4.72
C ARG A 13 -8.16 8.79 -4.27
N GLU A 14 -7.90 9.52 -3.18
CA GLU A 14 -6.56 9.66 -2.61
C GLU A 14 -6.01 8.33 -2.09
N VAL A 15 -6.83 7.58 -1.35
CA VAL A 15 -6.47 6.29 -0.74
C VAL A 15 -6.36 5.17 -1.76
N GLU A 16 -7.08 5.24 -2.88
CA GLU A 16 -7.08 4.20 -3.91
C GLU A 16 -6.18 4.52 -5.12
N ASP A 17 -5.53 5.69 -5.14
CA ASP A 17 -4.59 6.06 -6.20
C ASP A 17 -3.46 5.01 -6.27
N PRO A 18 -3.31 4.29 -7.41
CA PRO A 18 -2.26 3.28 -7.57
C PRO A 18 -0.85 3.88 -7.53
N ASP A 19 -0.72 5.17 -7.84
CA ASP A 19 0.54 5.89 -7.89
C ASP A 19 0.87 6.59 -6.57
N ARG A 20 0.04 6.45 -5.52
CA ARG A 20 0.22 7.15 -4.23
C ARG A 20 1.52 6.80 -3.50
N PHE A 21 2.05 5.60 -3.74
CA PHE A 21 3.32 5.15 -3.19
C PHE A 21 4.47 5.29 -4.18
N ILE A 22 4.16 5.76 -5.39
CA ILE A 22 5.12 5.89 -6.46
C ILE A 22 5.97 7.11 -6.14
N ARG A 23 5.47 8.34 -5.96
CA ARG A 23 6.38 9.48 -5.75
C ARG A 23 6.46 9.98 -4.30
N PRO A 24 7.63 9.92 -3.63
CA PRO A 24 7.83 10.65 -2.38
C PRO A 24 7.53 12.16 -2.52
N PRO A 25 6.88 12.84 -1.54
CA PRO A 25 6.56 14.26 -1.61
C PRO A 25 7.79 15.14 -1.87
N ASP A 26 8.94 14.73 -1.31
CA ASP A 26 10.24 15.40 -1.48
C ASP A 26 11.14 14.70 -2.51
N PHE A 27 10.54 13.92 -3.44
CA PHE A 27 11.31 13.23 -4.46
C PHE A 27 11.97 14.22 -5.42
N ASP A 28 13.30 14.24 -5.34
CA ASP A 28 14.18 14.85 -6.29
C ASP A 28 14.91 13.74 -7.08
N GLU A 29 14.67 13.71 -8.39
CA GLU A 29 15.27 12.75 -9.32
C GLU A 29 16.80 12.87 -9.35
N HIS A 30 17.33 14.09 -9.16
CA HIS A 30 18.76 14.32 -9.08
C HIS A 30 19.35 13.65 -7.84
N VAL A 31 18.72 13.83 -6.68
CA VAL A 31 19.17 13.23 -5.41
C VAL A 31 19.08 11.70 -5.46
N ALA A 32 18.02 11.14 -6.04
CA ALA A 32 17.89 9.69 -6.21
C ALA A 32 19.00 9.13 -7.11
N ARG A 33 19.37 9.86 -8.17
CA ARG A 33 20.45 9.51 -9.07
C ARG A 33 21.83 9.62 -8.41
N GLU A 34 22.09 10.69 -7.67
CA GLU A 34 23.33 10.84 -6.90
C GLU A 34 23.51 9.70 -5.89
N ARG A 35 22.43 9.28 -5.22
CA ARG A 35 22.47 8.13 -4.29
C ARG A 35 22.74 6.81 -5.02
N PHE A 36 22.14 6.59 -6.20
CA PHE A 36 22.42 5.43 -7.05
C PHE A 36 23.91 5.39 -7.45
N ASP A 37 24.43 6.49 -8.00
CA ASP A 37 25.82 6.58 -8.47
C ASP A 37 26.81 6.43 -7.30
N ALA A 38 26.49 7.00 -6.13
CA ALA A 38 27.29 6.84 -4.92
C ALA A 38 27.30 5.39 -4.41
N LEU A 39 26.16 4.68 -4.48
CA LEU A 39 26.09 3.27 -4.10
C LEU A 39 26.91 2.40 -5.06
N ALA A 40 26.75 2.58 -6.37
CA ALA A 40 27.48 1.83 -7.39
C ALA A 40 29.00 1.96 -7.18
N ARG A 41 29.47 3.20 -6.97
CA ARG A 41 30.87 3.46 -6.66
C ARG A 41 31.33 2.79 -5.37
N ARG A 42 30.56 2.88 -4.29
CA ARG A 42 30.93 2.28 -3.00
C ARG A 42 31.02 0.76 -3.07
N LEU A 43 30.04 0.13 -3.74
CA LEU A 43 30.08 -1.31 -3.99
C LEU A 43 31.29 -1.69 -4.88
N GLY A 44 31.60 -0.84 -5.86
CA GLY A 44 32.80 -0.94 -6.70
C GLY A 44 34.11 -0.96 -5.91
N GLU A 45 34.22 -0.07 -4.93
CA GLU A 45 35.38 0.04 -4.04
C GLU A 45 35.52 -1.17 -3.10
N ASP A 46 34.42 -1.64 -2.52
CA ASP A 46 34.44 -2.67 -1.47
C ASP A 46 34.45 -4.11 -2.03
N PHE A 47 33.89 -4.34 -3.22
CA PHE A 47 33.64 -5.67 -3.78
C PHE A 47 34.13 -5.85 -5.23
N GLY A 48 34.74 -4.84 -5.83
CA GLY A 48 35.21 -4.90 -7.22
C GLY A 48 34.15 -4.48 -8.24
N PRO A 49 34.41 -4.66 -9.55
CA PRO A 49 33.60 -4.05 -10.61
C PRO A 49 32.10 -4.34 -10.51
N VAL A 50 31.29 -3.29 -10.61
CA VAL A 50 29.82 -3.34 -10.62
C VAL A 50 29.33 -3.14 -12.03
N ALA A 51 28.50 -4.05 -12.54
CA ALA A 51 27.79 -3.85 -13.80
C ALA A 51 26.49 -3.06 -13.54
N GLU A 52 26.28 -2.01 -14.32
CA GLU A 52 25.11 -1.14 -14.21
C GLU A 52 24.18 -1.34 -15.42
N ALA A 53 22.91 -1.61 -15.17
CA ALA A 53 21.87 -1.61 -16.19
C ALA A 53 20.78 -0.62 -15.81
N ARG A 54 20.57 0.40 -16.63
CA ARG A 54 19.49 1.38 -16.43
C ARG A 54 18.21 0.85 -17.05
N ALA A 55 17.08 0.99 -16.36
CA ALA A 55 15.81 0.53 -16.89
C ALA A 55 15.34 1.44 -18.03
N PRO A 56 14.92 0.88 -19.18
CA PRO A 56 14.54 1.65 -20.36
C PRO A 56 13.18 2.37 -20.23
N ASP A 57 12.38 2.02 -19.21
CA ASP A 57 10.95 2.27 -19.10
C ASP A 57 10.54 3.10 -17.86
N GLY A 58 11.53 3.66 -17.14
CA GLY A 58 11.28 4.69 -16.12
C GLY A 58 10.54 4.21 -14.86
N GLN A 59 10.43 2.89 -14.65
CA GLN A 59 9.89 2.28 -13.43
C GLN A 59 10.95 1.95 -12.37
N LEU A 60 12.22 1.89 -12.77
CA LEU A 60 13.36 1.62 -11.87
C LEU A 60 14.45 2.68 -12.07
N GLN A 61 15.20 2.97 -11.01
CA GLN A 61 16.38 3.82 -11.10
C GLN A 61 17.52 3.08 -11.82
N GLY A 62 17.65 1.78 -11.55
CA GLY A 62 18.61 0.91 -12.23
C GLY A 62 18.86 -0.40 -11.47
N ARG A 63 19.67 -1.26 -12.08
CA ARG A 63 20.17 -2.51 -11.53
C ARG A 63 21.70 -2.43 -11.40
N LEU A 64 22.21 -2.88 -10.26
CA LEU A 64 23.62 -3.08 -9.97
C LEU A 64 23.87 -4.57 -9.82
N SER A 65 24.86 -5.11 -10.54
CA SER A 65 25.23 -6.51 -10.47
C SER A 65 26.70 -6.64 -10.05
N LEU A 66 26.92 -7.35 -8.95
CA LEU A 66 28.23 -7.73 -8.43
C LEU A 66 28.55 -9.15 -8.92
N ALA A 67 29.78 -9.36 -9.41
CA ALA A 67 30.22 -10.68 -9.88
C ALA A 67 30.73 -11.58 -8.74
N ASP A 68 31.40 -10.99 -7.76
CA ASP A 68 31.91 -11.68 -6.57
C ASP A 68 31.84 -10.75 -5.35
N PRO A 69 30.85 -10.93 -4.45
CA PRO A 69 29.85 -11.99 -4.48
C PRO A 69 28.78 -11.77 -5.56
N ALA A 70 28.27 -12.86 -6.13
CA ALA A 70 27.17 -12.82 -7.10
C ALA A 70 25.88 -12.27 -6.45
N VAL A 71 25.62 -10.98 -6.64
CA VAL A 71 24.48 -10.27 -6.06
C VAL A 71 23.93 -9.31 -7.09
N ASP A 72 22.63 -9.38 -7.30
CA ASP A 72 21.89 -8.39 -8.07
C ASP A 72 21.13 -7.47 -7.11
N ILE A 73 21.11 -6.17 -7.40
CA ILE A 73 20.44 -5.14 -6.64
C ILE A 73 19.64 -4.28 -7.61
N VAL A 74 18.33 -4.31 -7.51
CA VAL A 74 17.43 -3.44 -8.28
C VAL A 74 16.93 -2.33 -7.38
N ILE A 75 17.05 -1.10 -7.85
CA ILE A 75 16.67 0.10 -7.12
C ILE A 75 15.41 0.68 -7.77
N SER A 76 14.39 0.93 -6.94
CA SER A 76 13.17 1.61 -7.38
C SER A 76 13.49 2.97 -8.00
N LYS A 77 12.61 3.48 -8.86
CA LYS A 77 12.71 4.83 -9.44
C LYS A 77 12.96 5.94 -8.40
N PHE A 78 12.53 5.73 -7.16
CA PHE A 78 12.57 6.74 -6.11
C PHE A 78 13.83 6.68 -5.25
N GLY A 79 14.70 5.68 -5.45
CA GLY A 79 16.00 5.61 -4.77
C GLY A 79 15.89 5.37 -3.26
N ASP A 80 14.79 4.79 -2.78
CA ASP A 80 14.53 4.50 -1.36
C ASP A 80 14.40 3.00 -1.06
N THR A 81 14.02 2.24 -2.09
CA THR A 81 13.71 0.83 -2.05
C THR A 81 14.66 0.02 -2.92
N LEU A 82 15.15 -1.10 -2.37
CA LEU A 82 15.94 -2.09 -3.08
C LEU A 82 15.27 -3.45 -3.07
N TRP A 83 15.38 -4.16 -4.19
CA TRP A 83 15.22 -5.60 -4.29
C TRP A 83 16.57 -6.23 -4.58
N THR A 84 16.86 -7.40 -4.03
CA THR A 84 18.18 -8.03 -4.18
C THR A 84 18.11 -9.51 -4.47
N SER A 85 19.21 -10.19 -4.80
CA SER A 85 19.22 -11.66 -4.88
C SER A 85 18.67 -12.34 -3.61
N ASP A 86 18.14 -13.57 -3.74
CA ASP A 86 17.61 -14.39 -2.62
C ASP A 86 18.61 -14.53 -1.47
N THR A 87 19.89 -14.57 -1.80
CA THR A 87 21.01 -14.61 -0.86
C THR A 87 21.87 -13.36 -1.04
N ILE A 88 22.16 -12.69 0.07
CA ILE A 88 23.08 -11.54 0.11
C ILE A 88 24.11 -11.76 1.20
N PRO A 89 25.40 -11.63 0.89
CA PRO A 89 26.45 -11.64 1.90
C PRO A 89 26.30 -10.47 2.87
N ARG A 90 26.60 -10.74 4.14
CA ARG A 90 26.48 -9.76 5.22
C ARG A 90 27.21 -8.44 4.93
N ALA A 91 28.40 -8.50 4.33
CA ALA A 91 29.17 -7.31 3.99
C ALA A 91 28.46 -6.39 2.99
N VAL A 92 27.83 -6.96 1.94
CA VAL A 92 27.04 -6.19 0.96
C VAL A 92 25.79 -5.63 1.64
N ARG A 93 25.11 -6.43 2.47
CA ARG A 93 23.95 -5.99 3.26
C ARG A 93 24.29 -4.82 4.18
N ASP A 94 25.46 -4.83 4.80
CA ASP A 94 25.91 -3.75 5.68
C ASP A 94 26.09 -2.44 4.91
N VAL A 95 26.66 -2.45 3.70
CA VAL A 95 26.74 -1.25 2.85
C VAL A 95 25.36 -0.70 2.51
N LEU A 96 24.42 -1.58 2.10
CA LEU A 96 23.07 -1.17 1.70
C LEU A 96 22.27 -0.57 2.85
N ILE A 97 22.34 -1.17 4.04
CA ILE A 97 21.53 -0.79 5.21
C ILE A 97 22.23 0.30 6.05
N ARG A 98 23.52 0.18 6.32
CA ARG A 98 24.24 1.08 7.23
C ARG A 98 24.61 2.38 6.55
N ASP A 99 25.21 2.27 5.36
CA ASP A 99 25.87 3.41 4.71
C ASP A 99 24.87 4.18 3.84
N PHE A 100 23.93 3.49 3.19
CA PHE A 100 22.94 4.11 2.31
C PHE A 100 21.49 4.10 2.84
N ARG A 101 21.21 3.32 3.90
CA ARG A 101 19.93 3.28 4.63
C ARG A 101 18.72 2.95 3.76
N PHE A 102 18.90 2.10 2.76
CA PHE A 102 17.78 1.66 1.93
C PHE A 102 16.79 0.80 2.72
N GLY A 103 15.50 0.93 2.39
CA GLY A 103 14.48 -0.03 2.76
C GLY A 103 14.70 -1.33 1.99
N PHE A 104 14.75 -2.46 2.69
CA PHE A 104 15.00 -3.76 2.09
C PHE A 104 13.67 -4.43 1.73
N ILE A 105 13.30 -4.50 0.45
CA ILE A 105 12.14 -5.27 -0.02
C ILE A 105 12.62 -6.56 -0.67
N ALA A 106 12.62 -7.63 0.11
CA ALA A 106 12.50 -9.02 -0.35
C ALA A 106 13.51 -9.41 -1.45
N PRO A 107 13.50 -10.67 -1.88
CA PRO A 107 14.37 -11.04 -2.98
C PRO A 107 13.78 -10.70 -4.35
N LEU A 108 14.64 -10.63 -5.38
CA LEU A 108 14.33 -10.37 -6.79
C LEU A 108 13.29 -11.35 -7.35
N SER A 109 13.27 -12.58 -6.83
CA SER A 109 12.25 -13.59 -7.15
C SER A 109 10.82 -13.15 -6.79
N ALA A 110 10.66 -12.11 -5.96
CA ALA A 110 9.38 -11.48 -5.65
C ALA A 110 8.97 -10.39 -6.67
N LEU A 111 9.91 -9.83 -7.44
CA LEU A 111 9.60 -8.92 -8.57
C LEU A 111 9.01 -9.69 -9.76
N ASP A 112 9.46 -10.92 -9.98
CA ASP A 112 8.99 -11.80 -11.06
C ASP A 112 7.58 -12.37 -10.84
N LYS A 113 6.92 -12.01 -9.75
CA LYS A 113 5.49 -12.24 -9.56
C LYS A 113 4.76 -10.90 -9.61
N PRO A 114 4.41 -10.39 -10.80
CA PRO A 114 3.11 -9.74 -10.88
C PRO A 114 2.12 -10.78 -10.35
N ALA A 115 1.43 -10.48 -9.24
CA ALA A 115 0.25 -11.25 -8.91
C ALA A 115 -0.59 -11.30 -10.20
N PRO A 116 -0.80 -12.47 -10.81
CA PRO A 116 -1.49 -12.53 -12.08
C PRO A 116 -2.91 -11.99 -11.86
N GLY A 117 -3.27 -10.94 -12.60
CA GLY A 117 -4.64 -10.55 -12.86
C GLY A 117 -5.59 -10.63 -11.66
N ALA A 118 -5.52 -9.65 -10.78
CA ALA A 118 -6.71 -9.19 -10.11
C ALA A 118 -6.59 -7.68 -9.91
N GLU A 119 -6.89 -6.91 -10.96
CA GLU A 119 -7.75 -5.75 -10.72
C GLU A 119 -9.03 -6.33 -10.12
N ALA A 120 -9.00 -6.60 -8.82
CA ALA A 120 -10.14 -7.14 -8.12
C ALA A 120 -11.16 -6.03 -8.10
N HIS A 121 -12.04 -5.99 -9.10
CA HIS A 121 -13.16 -5.05 -9.17
C HIS A 121 -13.82 -5.00 -7.79
N ARG A 122 -13.59 -3.90 -7.07
CA ARG A 122 -14.08 -3.77 -5.69
C ARG A 122 -15.59 -3.70 -5.75
N PRO A 123 -16.32 -4.44 -4.90
CA PRO A 123 -17.78 -4.37 -4.85
C PRO A 123 -18.33 -2.94 -4.69
N LEU A 124 -17.58 -2.07 -4.01
CA LEU A 124 -17.90 -0.67 -3.78
C LEU A 124 -16.81 0.22 -4.40
N ASP A 125 -16.92 0.48 -5.71
CA ASP A 125 -15.94 1.18 -6.53
C ASP A 125 -16.40 2.57 -7.02
N ALA A 126 -17.61 3.01 -6.65
CA ALA A 126 -18.18 4.25 -7.13
C ALA A 126 -17.26 5.47 -6.91
N ARG A 127 -17.13 6.29 -7.95
CA ARG A 127 -16.28 7.50 -7.95
C ARG A 127 -17.07 8.80 -7.92
N THR A 128 -18.39 8.74 -7.82
CA THR A 128 -19.27 9.91 -7.71
C THR A 128 -20.17 9.78 -6.48
N PRO A 129 -20.58 10.90 -5.86
CA PRO A 129 -21.47 10.88 -4.69
C PRO A 129 -22.75 10.10 -4.92
N ALA A 130 -23.39 10.28 -6.09
CA ALA A 130 -24.64 9.61 -6.44
C ALA A 130 -24.46 8.09 -6.60
N ALA A 131 -23.39 7.65 -7.27
CA ALA A 131 -23.13 6.22 -7.44
C ALA A 131 -22.76 5.56 -6.10
N LEU A 132 -21.99 6.24 -5.25
CA LEU A 132 -21.61 5.73 -3.93
C LEU A 132 -22.82 5.62 -3.00
N GLN A 133 -23.71 6.62 -3.03
CA GLN A 133 -24.98 6.55 -2.33
C GLN A 133 -25.80 5.32 -2.76
N GLU A 134 -26.00 5.10 -4.07
CA GLU A 134 -26.77 3.95 -4.53
C GLU A 134 -26.10 2.62 -4.12
N GLN A 135 -24.78 2.49 -4.26
CA GLN A 135 -24.05 1.30 -3.82
C GLN A 135 -24.22 1.01 -2.32
N ILE A 136 -24.16 2.03 -1.46
CA ILE A 136 -24.38 1.86 -0.01
C ILE A 136 -25.83 1.47 0.28
N LEU A 137 -26.81 2.12 -0.35
CA LEU A 137 -28.23 1.83 -0.13
C LEU A 137 -28.64 0.45 -0.66
N ASP A 138 -27.96 -0.05 -1.70
CA ASP A 138 -28.20 -1.37 -2.29
C ASP A 138 -27.48 -2.52 -1.58
N LEU A 139 -26.63 -2.23 -0.57
CA LEU A 139 -26.02 -3.26 0.27
C LEU A 139 -27.09 -4.18 0.88
N PRO A 140 -26.93 -5.51 0.84
CA PRO A 140 -27.87 -6.45 1.43
C PRO A 140 -28.11 -6.23 2.93
N SER A 141 -29.31 -6.59 3.40
CA SER A 141 -29.66 -6.59 4.83
C SER A 141 -29.20 -7.88 5.55
N SER A 142 -28.55 -8.79 4.84
CA SER A 142 -27.98 -10.03 5.39
C SER A 142 -26.53 -10.13 4.90
N PRO A 143 -25.58 -10.54 5.77
CA PRO A 143 -25.75 -10.90 7.19
C PRO A 143 -26.01 -9.66 8.10
N PRO A 144 -26.40 -9.86 9.39
CA PRO A 144 -26.72 -8.76 10.32
C PRO A 144 -25.61 -7.71 10.47
N GLU A 145 -24.35 -8.13 10.38
CA GLU A 145 -23.18 -7.26 10.45
C GLU A 145 -23.12 -6.31 9.23
N LEU A 146 -23.52 -6.80 8.05
CA LEU A 146 -23.60 -5.97 6.85
C LEU A 146 -24.77 -4.98 6.94
N ALA A 147 -25.92 -5.41 7.48
CA ALA A 147 -27.03 -4.51 7.77
C ALA A 147 -26.63 -3.41 8.78
N ALA A 148 -25.89 -3.76 9.83
CA ALA A 148 -25.41 -2.80 10.82
C ALA A 148 -24.42 -1.80 10.21
N LEU A 149 -23.46 -2.26 9.40
CA LEU A 149 -22.52 -1.39 8.68
C LEU A 149 -23.24 -0.47 7.69
N ARG A 150 -24.22 -1.00 6.94
CA ARG A 150 -25.04 -0.19 6.03
C ARG A 150 -25.79 0.90 6.77
N GLU A 151 -26.46 0.56 7.87
CA GLU A 151 -27.22 1.53 8.66
C GLU A 151 -26.31 2.60 9.28
N TRP A 152 -25.12 2.19 9.75
CA TRP A 152 -24.09 3.13 10.21
C TRP A 152 -23.65 4.07 9.10
N LEU A 153 -23.26 3.56 7.92
CA LEU A 153 -22.84 4.38 6.78
C LEU A 153 -23.96 5.33 6.33
N ARG A 154 -25.20 4.85 6.33
CA ARG A 154 -26.38 5.64 6.00
C ARG A 154 -26.56 6.80 6.98
N HIS A 155 -26.38 6.56 8.27
CA HIS A 155 -26.44 7.58 9.30
C HIS A 155 -25.30 8.59 9.16
N GLU A 156 -24.06 8.11 9.09
CA GLU A 156 -22.87 8.96 9.08
C GLU A 156 -22.71 9.83 7.82
N LEU A 157 -23.30 9.40 6.70
CA LEU A 157 -23.29 10.11 5.43
C LEU A 157 -24.62 10.81 5.13
N GLU A 158 -25.55 10.84 6.09
CA GLU A 158 -26.87 11.49 5.99
C GLU A 158 -27.70 11.00 4.78
N LEU A 159 -27.63 9.71 4.47
CA LEU A 159 -28.32 9.12 3.32
C LEU A 159 -29.81 8.85 3.63
N PRO A 160 -30.69 8.92 2.60
CA PRO A 160 -32.10 8.64 2.77
C PRO A 160 -32.34 7.21 3.26
N ARG A 161 -33.40 7.01 4.06
CA ARG A 161 -33.85 5.67 4.43
C ARG A 161 -34.38 4.95 3.20
N ARG A 162 -33.85 3.76 2.94
CA ARG A 162 -34.32 2.84 1.90
C ARG A 162 -34.12 1.42 2.42
N ASP A 163 -35.15 0.60 2.28
CA ASP A 163 -35.01 -0.83 2.53
C ASP A 163 -34.18 -1.42 1.39
N GLY A 164 -32.97 -1.89 1.68
CA GLY A 164 -32.05 -2.36 0.65
C GLY A 164 -32.68 -3.48 -0.16
N HIS A 165 -32.75 -3.30 -1.49
CA HIS A 165 -33.39 -4.26 -2.39
C HIS A 165 -32.45 -5.38 -2.86
N GLY A 166 -31.26 -5.51 -2.24
CA GLY A 166 -30.40 -6.69 -2.37
C GLY A 166 -29.84 -6.93 -3.76
N LYS A 167 -29.62 -5.90 -4.59
CA LYS A 167 -29.13 -6.10 -5.97
C LYS A 167 -27.65 -6.46 -6.09
N SER A 168 -26.89 -6.46 -4.99
CA SER A 168 -25.47 -6.80 -4.99
C SER A 168 -25.20 -8.33 -4.96
N GLU A 169 -26.00 -9.13 -5.66
CA GLU A 169 -25.89 -10.61 -5.69
C GLU A 169 -24.63 -11.13 -6.40
N THR A 170 -23.82 -10.25 -7.02
CA THR A 170 -22.63 -10.63 -7.78
C THR A 170 -21.39 -10.88 -6.93
N HIS A 171 -21.39 -10.51 -5.64
CA HIS A 171 -20.22 -10.65 -4.77
C HIS A 171 -20.51 -11.51 -3.53
N PRO A 172 -19.54 -12.36 -3.09
CA PRO A 172 -19.68 -13.10 -1.84
C PRO A 172 -19.86 -12.20 -0.62
N GLU A 173 -20.66 -12.63 0.36
CA GLU A 173 -21.01 -11.84 1.56
C GLU A 173 -19.78 -11.33 2.33
N HIS A 174 -18.76 -12.17 2.52
CA HIS A 174 -17.53 -11.79 3.21
C HIS A 174 -16.78 -10.64 2.52
N ARG A 175 -16.87 -10.58 1.19
CA ARG A 175 -16.23 -9.52 0.40
C ARG A 175 -17.00 -8.21 0.52
N LEU A 176 -18.34 -8.28 0.58
CA LEU A 176 -19.20 -7.12 0.83
C LEU A 176 -18.98 -6.55 2.25
N LEU A 177 -18.86 -7.43 3.24
CA LEU A 177 -18.50 -7.02 4.61
C LEU A 177 -17.15 -6.29 4.64
N ALA A 178 -16.12 -6.86 4.02
CA ALA A 178 -14.79 -6.28 4.03
C ALA A 178 -14.72 -4.89 3.34
N GLU A 179 -15.48 -4.70 2.25
CA GLU A 179 -15.61 -3.39 1.59
C GLU A 179 -16.44 -2.39 2.41
N ALA A 180 -17.53 -2.82 3.05
CA ALA A 180 -18.29 -1.95 3.94
C ALA A 180 -17.46 -1.50 5.16
N GLU A 181 -16.61 -2.36 5.71
CA GLU A 181 -15.64 -1.99 6.75
C GLU A 181 -14.58 -1.02 6.26
N ARG A 182 -14.11 -1.19 5.02
CA ARG A 182 -13.18 -0.27 4.40
C ARG A 182 -13.81 1.12 4.26
N LEU A 183 -15.05 1.22 3.77
CA LEU A 183 -15.77 2.49 3.71
C LEU A 183 -15.95 3.11 5.10
N ARG A 184 -16.29 2.32 6.12
CA ARG A 184 -16.34 2.80 7.51
C ARG A 184 -15.00 3.39 7.94
N ALA A 185 -13.89 2.69 7.67
CA ALA A 185 -12.55 3.17 7.98
C ALA A 185 -12.21 4.49 7.24
N VAL A 186 -12.66 4.64 5.99
CA VAL A 186 -12.48 5.89 5.22
C VAL A 186 -13.26 7.04 5.83
N VAL A 187 -14.52 6.81 6.21
CA VAL A 187 -15.35 7.82 6.89
C VAL A 187 -14.72 8.28 8.21
N LEU A 188 -14.23 7.33 9.01
CA LEU A 188 -13.55 7.64 10.28
C LEU A 188 -12.24 8.41 10.05
N ALA A 189 -11.41 7.96 9.11
CA ALA A 189 -10.14 8.62 8.79
C ALA A 189 -10.34 10.06 8.28
N GLY A 190 -11.41 10.30 7.51
CA GLY A 190 -11.78 11.65 7.08
C GLY A 190 -12.06 12.63 8.24
N ARG A 191 -12.45 12.12 9.43
CA ARG A 191 -12.74 12.91 10.64
C ARG A 191 -11.55 13.03 11.58
N GLU A 192 -10.75 11.97 11.69
CA GLU A 192 -9.61 11.89 12.59
C GLU A 192 -8.37 12.62 12.05
N GLY A 193 -8.33 12.91 10.75
CA GLY A 193 -7.31 13.76 10.12
C GLY A 193 -6.22 12.97 9.39
N ASP A 194 -5.13 13.65 9.07
CA ASP A 194 -4.16 13.18 8.08
C ASP A 194 -3.35 11.96 8.52
N GLU A 195 -3.19 11.72 9.83
CA GLU A 195 -2.56 10.50 10.31
C GLU A 195 -3.42 9.25 10.06
N ALA A 196 -4.72 9.33 10.33
CA ALA A 196 -5.64 8.22 10.09
C ALA A 196 -5.76 7.92 8.58
N LYS A 197 -5.74 8.96 7.73
CA LYS A 197 -5.70 8.80 6.27
C LYS A 197 -4.42 8.10 5.81
N ARG A 198 -3.25 8.47 6.35
CA ARG A 198 -1.98 7.81 6.03
C ARG A 198 -2.01 6.33 6.38
N TRP A 199 -2.55 5.95 7.54
CA TRP A 199 -2.73 4.54 7.89
C TRP A 199 -3.64 3.80 6.93
N LEU A 200 -4.78 4.41 6.57
CA LEU A 200 -5.74 3.81 5.65
C LEU A 200 -5.14 3.50 4.27
N MET A 201 -4.17 4.30 3.80
CA MET A 201 -3.48 4.06 2.54
C MET A 201 -2.73 2.72 2.50
N ILE A 202 -2.23 2.24 3.66
CA ILE A 202 -1.37 1.06 3.79
C ILE A 202 -2.05 -0.13 4.47
N ASP A 203 -3.19 0.06 5.13
CA ASP A 203 -3.89 -1.00 5.87
C ASP A 203 -4.19 -2.21 4.97
N ASP A 204 -4.69 -2.00 3.75
CA ASP A 204 -4.96 -3.09 2.79
C ASP A 204 -3.67 -3.86 2.45
N ALA A 205 -2.54 -3.16 2.29
CA ALA A 205 -1.24 -3.81 2.05
C ALA A 205 -0.76 -4.62 3.26
N ILE A 206 -1.01 -4.16 4.49
CA ILE A 206 -0.69 -4.91 5.72
C ILE A 206 -1.54 -6.16 5.84
N ILE A 207 -2.81 -6.08 5.46
CA ILE A 207 -3.78 -7.19 5.52
C ILE A 207 -3.46 -8.25 4.46
N ALA A 208 -3.20 -7.84 3.22
CA ALA A 208 -2.93 -8.74 2.10
C ALA A 208 -1.54 -9.41 2.18
N ALA A 209 -0.58 -8.79 2.87
CA ALA A 209 0.80 -9.26 2.85
C ALA A 209 1.02 -10.48 3.78
N PRO A 210 1.40 -11.66 3.23
CA PRO A 210 1.82 -12.79 4.06
C PRO A 210 3.16 -12.51 4.77
N ASN A 211 3.98 -11.59 4.25
CA ASN A 211 5.26 -11.19 4.84
C ASN A 211 5.23 -9.71 5.27
N ILE A 212 6.03 -9.37 6.28
CA ILE A 212 6.13 -7.99 6.81
C ILE A 212 6.78 -7.00 5.85
N ILE A 213 7.28 -7.46 4.71
CA ILE A 213 8.23 -6.70 3.90
C ILE A 213 7.52 -5.72 2.97
N GLY A 214 6.37 -6.10 2.40
CA GLY A 214 5.64 -5.26 1.45
C GLY A 214 5.22 -3.88 2.00
N PRO A 215 4.66 -3.77 3.22
CA PRO A 215 4.17 -2.49 3.75
C PRO A 215 5.24 -1.53 4.31
N LEU A 216 6.44 -2.03 4.64
CA LEU A 216 7.47 -1.23 5.33
C LEU A 216 7.95 0.02 4.59
N PRO A 217 8.23 0.00 3.26
CA PRO A 217 8.61 1.19 2.52
C PRO A 217 7.53 2.27 2.59
N ALA A 218 6.26 1.88 2.45
CA ALA A 218 5.14 2.80 2.52
C ALA A 218 4.99 3.42 3.92
N ILE A 219 5.24 2.65 4.99
CA ILE A 219 5.27 3.17 6.36
C ILE A 219 6.44 4.15 6.56
N MET A 220 7.65 3.76 6.17
CA MET A 220 8.82 4.64 6.25
C MET A 220 8.56 5.97 5.54
N HIS A 221 7.91 5.86 4.38
CA HIS A 221 7.57 6.97 3.53
C HIS A 221 6.51 7.91 4.15
N LEU A 222 5.32 7.41 4.44
CA LEU A 222 4.19 8.21 4.93
C LEU A 222 4.42 8.80 6.32
N PHE A 223 5.19 8.11 7.16
CA PHE A 223 5.44 8.53 8.55
C PHE A 223 6.81 9.18 8.74
N GLY A 224 7.65 9.26 7.70
CA GLY A 224 8.98 9.86 7.78
C GLY A 224 9.91 9.15 8.77
N VAL A 225 9.73 7.83 8.93
CA VAL A 225 10.45 7.02 9.93
C VAL A 225 11.49 6.10 9.29
N ARG A 226 12.44 5.64 10.11
CA ARG A 226 13.45 4.66 9.70
C ARG A 226 12.93 3.24 9.83
N LEU A 227 13.62 2.28 9.21
CA LEU A 227 13.22 0.87 9.13
C LEU A 227 12.81 0.25 10.49
N HIS A 228 13.59 0.44 11.55
CA HIS A 228 13.25 -0.11 12.87
C HIS A 228 11.92 0.44 13.40
N ALA A 229 11.75 1.76 13.38
CA ALA A 229 10.49 2.39 13.78
C ALA A 229 9.33 2.01 12.86
N ALA A 230 9.58 1.82 11.56
CA ALA A 230 8.57 1.31 10.63
C ALA A 230 8.15 -0.13 10.96
N GLN A 231 9.08 -0.97 11.42
CA GLN A 231 8.78 -2.33 11.89
C GLN A 231 7.92 -2.29 13.14
N ASP A 232 8.28 -1.46 14.12
CA ASP A 232 7.49 -1.29 15.35
C ASP A 232 6.06 -0.83 15.02
N LEU A 233 5.92 0.21 14.20
CA LEU A 233 4.64 0.72 13.72
C LEU A 233 3.85 -0.34 12.93
N LEU A 234 4.51 -1.14 12.09
CA LEU A 234 3.86 -2.24 11.36
C LEU A 234 3.30 -3.29 12.33
N PHE A 235 4.07 -3.71 13.34
CA PHE A 235 3.63 -4.71 14.30
C PHE A 235 2.48 -4.20 15.16
N GLU A 236 2.56 -2.96 15.64
CA GLU A 236 1.49 -2.29 16.37
C GLU A 236 0.22 -2.22 15.52
N ARG A 237 0.31 -1.72 14.29
CA ARG A 237 -0.83 -1.62 13.40
C ARG A 237 -1.44 -2.99 13.07
N ARG A 238 -0.59 -4.00 12.81
CA ARG A 238 -1.04 -5.37 12.51
C ARG A 238 -1.78 -6.01 13.69
N ALA A 239 -1.41 -5.69 14.92
CA ALA A 239 -2.13 -6.15 16.10
C ALA A 239 -3.51 -5.50 16.24
N LEU A 240 -3.67 -4.25 15.78
CA LEU A 240 -4.92 -3.49 15.84
C LEU A 240 -5.91 -3.87 14.72
N LEU A 241 -5.40 -4.17 13.52
CA LEU A 241 -6.21 -4.36 12.31
C LEU A 241 -7.33 -5.42 12.44
N PRO A 242 -7.14 -6.58 13.10
CA PRO A 242 -8.23 -7.53 13.32
C PRO A 242 -9.40 -6.97 14.14
N GLY A 243 -9.13 -6.03 15.06
CA GLY A 243 -10.18 -5.36 15.83
C GLY A 243 -10.86 -4.22 15.06
N LEU A 244 -10.11 -3.56 14.17
CA LEU A 244 -10.62 -2.43 13.37
C LEU A 244 -11.41 -2.90 12.14
N ARG A 245 -10.97 -4.00 11.52
CA ARG A 245 -11.50 -4.54 10.26
C ARG A 245 -11.49 -6.09 10.28
N PRO A 246 -12.33 -6.74 11.12
CA PRO A 246 -12.35 -8.19 11.30
C PRO A 246 -12.61 -8.99 10.02
N TYR A 247 -13.25 -8.42 9.00
CA TYR A 247 -13.51 -9.11 7.73
C TYR A 247 -12.49 -8.77 6.65
N ALA A 248 -11.50 -7.91 6.91
CA ALA A 248 -10.59 -7.44 5.86
C ALA A 248 -9.72 -8.54 5.21
N GLY A 249 -9.49 -9.67 5.90
CA GLY A 249 -8.80 -10.83 5.31
C GLY A 249 -9.53 -11.48 4.12
N ALA A 250 -10.77 -11.06 3.83
CA ALA A 250 -11.54 -11.42 2.65
C ALA A 250 -11.28 -10.51 1.43
N LEU A 251 -10.46 -9.45 1.57
CA LEU A 251 -10.02 -8.64 0.43
C LEU A 251 -8.85 -9.36 -0.27
N PRO A 252 -8.87 -9.47 -1.61
CA PRO A 252 -7.76 -10.03 -2.38
C PRO A 252 -6.51 -9.15 -2.33
#